data_AF-A0A524MIL2-F1
#
_entry.id   AF-A0A524MIL2-F1
#
_cell.length_a   1.000
_cell.length_b   1.000
_cell.length_c   1.000
_cell.angle_alpha   90.00
_cell.angle_beta   90.00
_cell.angle_gamma   90.00
#
_symmetry.space_group_name_H-M   'P 1'
#
loop_
_entity.id
_entity.type
_entity.pdbx_description
1 polymer ?
#
loop_
_entity_poly.entity_id
_entity_poly.type
_entity_poly.pdbx_seq_one_letter_code
_entity_poly.pdbx_strand_id
1 'polypeptide(L)'
;MNIDSRESKPKIISNLIQYITYILEKLICTTFISNVHHLVYVARVKFLMTDNIQKNSHSELSQEEQALRYRALVDSMNDGFGIIDNGGVLTYVNERFATMLGYKQETMVGKQIIDFIDSTNRKILRENIRRRSEGQSTQYELEWTKKNGEQVPTIASG
;
A
#
# COMPACT_ATOMS: atom_id res chain seq x y z
N MET A 1 -6.48 57.25 42.29
CA MET A 1 -5.80 56.38 41.29
C MET A 1 -6.57 55.07 41.23
N ASN A 2 -7.59 55.00 40.37
CA ASN A 2 -8.45 53.82 40.22
C ASN A 2 -8.09 53.22 38.88
N ILE A 3 -7.27 52.16 38.88
CA ILE A 3 -6.92 51.44 37.66
C ILE A 3 -8.08 50.48 37.39
N ASP A 4 -8.67 50.66 36.22
CA ASP A 4 -9.93 50.10 35.76
C ASP A 4 -9.93 48.55 35.81
N SER A 5 -10.52 48.00 36.87
CA SER A 5 -10.67 46.55 37.06
C SER A 5 -11.84 45.95 36.25
N ARG A 6 -12.58 46.78 35.49
CA ARG A 6 -13.72 46.35 34.68
C ARG A 6 -13.36 46.12 33.21
N GLU A 7 -12.32 46.77 32.68
CA GLU A 7 -11.88 46.56 31.28
C GLU A 7 -11.05 45.28 31.04
N SER A 8 -10.44 44.71 32.08
CA SER A 8 -9.60 43.50 31.94
C SER A 8 -10.41 42.20 31.86
N LYS A 9 -11.56 42.12 32.53
CA LYS A 9 -12.43 40.93 32.51
C LYS A 9 -12.96 40.55 31.11
N PRO A 10 -13.49 41.47 30.28
CA PRO A 10 -13.97 41.12 28.94
C PRO A 10 -12.84 40.71 27.99
N LYS A 11 -11.64 41.29 28.12
CA LYS A 11 -10.45 40.88 27.34
C LYS A 11 -9.98 39.47 27.68
N ILE A 12 -9.98 39.10 28.97
CA ILE A 12 -9.61 37.74 29.41
C ILE A 12 -10.59 36.70 28.87
N ILE A 13 -11.90 37.00 28.91
CA ILE A 13 -12.95 36.09 28.39
C ILE A 13 -12.82 35.94 26.87
N SER A 14 -12.62 37.05 26.14
CA SER A 14 -12.42 37.02 24.69
C SER A 14 -11.18 36.20 24.30
N ASN A 15 -10.05 36.40 24.99
CA ASN A 15 -8.83 35.63 24.74
C ASN A 15 -9.00 34.14 25.06
N LEU A 16 -9.76 33.80 26.11
CA LEU A 16 -10.05 32.41 26.47
C LEU A 16 -10.95 31.75 25.42
N ILE A 17 -11.96 32.45 24.91
CA ILE A 17 -12.80 31.97 23.81
C ILE A 17 -11.96 31.77 22.55
N GLN A 18 -11.12 32.74 22.18
CA GLN A 18 -10.22 32.63 21.02
C GLN A 18 -9.31 31.39 21.13
N TYR A 19 -8.76 31.14 22.33
CA TYR A 19 -7.88 30.01 22.59
C TYR A 19 -8.62 28.66 22.55
N ILE A 20 -9.82 28.59 23.13
CA ILE A 20 -10.67 27.40 23.07
C ILE A 20 -11.10 27.10 21.62
N THR A 21 -11.51 28.12 20.86
CA THR A 21 -11.85 27.98 19.42
C THR A 21 -10.65 27.44 18.64
N TYR A 22 -9.45 27.99 18.86
CA TYR A 22 -8.22 27.51 18.22
C TYR A 22 -7.91 26.03 18.54
N ILE A 23 -8.07 25.62 19.80
CA ILE A 23 -7.86 24.22 20.22
C ILE A 23 -8.90 23.31 19.56
N LEU A 24 -10.17 23.71 19.53
CA LEU A 24 -11.25 22.93 18.93
C LEU A 24 -11.05 22.77 17.41
N GLU A 25 -10.67 23.84 16.70
CA GLU A 25 -10.33 23.77 15.27
C GLU A 25 -9.16 22.82 15.01
N LYS A 26 -8.10 22.86 15.83
CA LYS A 26 -6.96 21.94 15.74
C LYS A 26 -7.35 20.49 16.04
N LEU A 27 -8.20 20.27 17.04
CA LEU A 27 -8.66 18.93 17.42
C LEU A 27 -9.54 18.33 16.30
N ILE A 28 -10.47 19.12 15.76
CA ILE A 28 -11.32 18.74 14.62
C ILE A 28 -10.45 18.42 13.40
N CYS A 29 -9.47 19.26 13.06
CA CYS A 29 -8.55 19.00 11.96
C CYS A 29 -7.77 17.69 12.15
N THR A 30 -7.27 17.43 13.36
CA THR A 30 -6.46 16.22 13.62
C THR A 30 -7.32 14.95 13.52
N THR A 31 -8.53 14.97 14.09
CA THR A 31 -9.48 13.86 14.00
C THR A 31 -10.03 13.69 12.58
N PHE A 32 -10.30 14.78 11.85
CA PHE A 32 -10.78 14.74 10.47
C PHE A 32 -9.70 14.24 9.51
N ILE A 33 -8.46 14.74 9.62
CA ILE A 33 -7.33 14.26 8.81
C ILE A 33 -7.07 12.78 9.11
N SER A 34 -7.08 12.36 10.37
CA SER A 34 -6.92 10.95 10.73
C SER A 34 -8.05 10.06 10.19
N ASN A 35 -9.30 10.52 10.23
CA ASN A 35 -10.46 9.78 9.70
C ASN A 35 -10.49 9.76 8.17
N VAL A 36 -10.07 10.84 7.49
CA VAL A 36 -9.95 10.88 6.01
C VAL A 36 -8.77 10.03 5.53
N HIS A 37 -7.67 9.96 6.28
CA HIS A 37 -6.56 9.03 5.99
C HIS A 37 -7.02 7.56 6.06
N HIS A 38 -7.98 7.25 6.93
CA HIS A 38 -8.65 5.94 6.96
C HIS A 38 -9.66 5.75 5.82
N LEU A 39 -10.28 6.82 5.33
CA LEU A 39 -11.33 6.77 4.30
C LEU A 39 -10.80 6.73 2.86
N VAL A 40 -9.53 7.11 2.62
CA VAL A 40 -8.89 7.08 1.29
C VAL A 40 -7.51 6.42 1.33
N TYR A 41 -7.37 5.29 2.04
CA TYR A 41 -6.17 4.46 1.91
C TYR A 41 -6.33 3.53 0.70
N VAL A 42 -5.84 3.95 -0.46
CA VAL A 42 -5.70 3.06 -1.62
C VAL A 42 -4.35 2.37 -1.50
N ALA A 43 -4.38 1.07 -1.19
CA ALA A 43 -3.15 0.30 -1.05
C ALA A 43 -2.40 0.22 -2.40
N ARG A 44 -1.07 0.19 -2.37
CA ARG A 44 -0.25 0.11 -3.58
C ARG A 44 0.34 -1.28 -3.71
N VAL A 45 0.35 -1.78 -4.93
CA VAL A 45 0.99 -3.05 -5.26
C VAL A 45 1.98 -2.84 -6.39
N LYS A 46 3.21 -3.32 -6.19
CA LYS A 46 4.24 -3.35 -7.21
C LYS A 46 4.44 -4.77 -7.71
N PHE A 47 4.47 -4.93 -9.04
CA PHE A 47 4.76 -6.19 -9.69
C PHE A 47 6.06 -6.10 -10.46
N LEU A 48 6.91 -7.10 -10.26
CA LEU A 48 8.03 -7.37 -11.14
C LEU A 48 7.69 -8.60 -11.99
N MET A 49 7.88 -8.49 -13.30
CA MET A 49 7.89 -9.64 -14.20
C MET A 49 9.31 -10.16 -14.32
N THR A 50 9.46 -11.47 -14.23
CA THR A 50 10.74 -12.13 -14.52
C THR A 50 10.52 -13.14 -15.62
N ASP A 51 11.42 -13.15 -16.59
CA ASP A 51 11.62 -14.33 -17.41
C ASP A 51 12.01 -15.51 -16.51
N ASN A 52 11.74 -16.74 -16.95
CA ASN A 52 12.18 -17.93 -16.24
C ASN A 52 13.73 -17.98 -16.27
N ILE A 53 14.38 -17.28 -15.33
CA ILE A 53 15.84 -17.21 -15.25
C ILE A 53 16.29 -18.56 -14.67
N GLN A 54 16.73 -19.46 -15.55
CA GLN A 54 17.52 -20.62 -15.14
C GLN A 54 18.76 -20.11 -14.40
N LYS A 55 18.94 -20.59 -13.16
CA LYS A 55 20.12 -20.31 -12.31
C LYS A 55 21.41 -20.63 -13.10
N ASN A 56 22.21 -19.60 -13.37
CA ASN A 56 23.60 -19.78 -13.82
C ASN A 56 24.52 -19.89 -12.60
N SER A 57 25.27 -20.99 -12.57
CA SER A 57 26.10 -21.51 -11.48
C SER A 57 27.42 -20.76 -11.26
N HIS A 58 27.41 -19.43 -11.15
CA HIS A 58 28.62 -18.67 -10.79
C HIS A 58 28.39 -17.85 -9.51
N SER A 59 29.16 -18.22 -8.48
CA SER A 59 29.27 -17.66 -7.12
C SER A 59 27.99 -17.64 -6.24
N GLU A 60 27.62 -18.83 -5.74
CA GLU A 60 26.45 -19.05 -4.87
C GLU A 60 26.38 -18.12 -3.65
N LEU A 61 27.52 -17.85 -2.99
CA LEU A 61 27.57 -17.01 -1.77
C LEU A 61 27.18 -15.54 -2.02
N SER A 62 27.60 -14.97 -3.15
CA SER A 62 27.28 -13.57 -3.50
C SER A 62 25.83 -13.42 -3.95
N GLN A 63 25.29 -14.42 -4.66
CA GLN A 63 23.90 -14.43 -5.08
C GLN A 63 22.94 -14.59 -3.89
N GLU A 64 23.29 -15.43 -2.92
CA GLU A 64 22.48 -15.65 -1.73
C GLU A 64 22.44 -14.40 -0.84
N GLU A 65 23.58 -13.75 -0.61
CA GLU A 65 23.64 -12.49 0.14
C GLU A 65 22.83 -11.37 -0.54
N GLN A 66 22.91 -11.26 -1.87
CA GLN A 66 22.13 -10.30 -2.65
C GLN A 66 20.63 -10.60 -2.58
N ALA A 67 20.23 -11.88 -2.67
CA ALA A 67 18.83 -12.28 -2.56
C ALA A 67 18.27 -12.00 -1.16
N LEU A 68 19.04 -12.25 -0.10
CA LEU A 68 18.65 -11.93 1.27
C LEU A 68 18.48 -10.42 1.48
N ARG A 69 19.42 -9.61 0.98
CA ARG A 69 19.32 -8.14 1.02
C ARG A 69 18.10 -7.64 0.26
N TYR A 70 17.86 -8.18 -0.93
CA TYR A 70 16.69 -7.83 -1.74
C TYR A 70 15.38 -8.15 -1.01
N ARG A 71 15.26 -9.36 -0.43
CA ARG A 71 14.09 -9.76 0.37
C ARG A 71 13.86 -8.83 1.54
N ALA A 72 14.89 -8.54 2.33
CA ALA A 72 14.78 -7.61 3.46
C ALA A 72 14.30 -6.21 3.02
N LEU A 73 14.78 -5.71 1.89
CA LEU A 73 14.34 -4.43 1.33
C LEU A 73 12.85 -4.47 0.94
N VAL A 74 12.40 -5.46 0.18
CA VAL A 74 10.99 -5.54 -0.25
C VAL A 74 10.04 -5.86 0.90
N ASP A 75 10.49 -6.58 1.92
CA ASP A 75 9.68 -6.90 3.11
C ASP A 75 9.54 -5.69 4.04
N SER A 76 10.52 -4.79 4.08
CA SER A 76 10.40 -3.52 4.81
C SER A 76 9.50 -2.48 4.13
N MET A 77 9.06 -2.71 2.90
CA MET A 77 8.17 -1.79 2.19
C MET A 77 6.75 -1.83 2.77
N ASN A 78 6.13 -0.65 2.89
CA ASN A 78 4.72 -0.53 3.32
C ASN A 78 3.73 -0.83 2.18
N ASP A 79 4.25 -1.01 0.96
CA ASP A 79 3.52 -1.41 -0.25
C ASP A 79 3.49 -2.94 -0.37
N GLY A 80 2.43 -3.46 -0.99
CA GLY A 80 2.43 -4.84 -1.45
C GLY A 80 3.44 -5.03 -2.58
N PHE A 81 4.23 -6.09 -2.53
CA PHE A 81 5.19 -6.44 -3.57
C PHE A 81 4.98 -7.89 -4.01
N GLY A 82 4.96 -8.12 -5.31
CA GLY A 82 4.84 -9.45 -5.90
C GLY A 82 5.75 -9.60 -7.12
N ILE A 83 6.23 -10.82 -7.33
CA ILE A 83 6.94 -11.21 -8.55
C ILE A 83 6.08 -12.26 -9.24
N ILE A 84 5.89 -12.09 -10.54
CA ILE A 84 5.21 -13.06 -11.40
C ILE A 84 6.13 -13.51 -12.53
N ASP A 85 5.98 -14.77 -12.94
CA ASP A 85 6.55 -15.23 -14.20
C ASP A 85 5.69 -14.79 -15.40
N ASN A 86 6.16 -15.10 -16.61
CA ASN A 86 5.44 -14.81 -17.86
C ASN A 86 4.10 -15.55 -17.99
N GLY A 87 3.87 -16.60 -17.19
CA GLY A 87 2.61 -17.32 -17.09
C GLY A 87 1.60 -16.68 -16.13
N GLY A 88 2.00 -15.63 -15.39
CA GLY A 88 1.20 -14.99 -14.34
C GLY A 88 1.25 -15.72 -12.99
N VAL A 89 2.16 -16.68 -12.83
CA VAL A 89 2.32 -17.43 -11.58
C VAL A 89 3.14 -16.60 -10.60
N LEU A 90 2.64 -16.45 -9.38
CA LEU A 90 3.35 -15.76 -8.31
C LEU A 90 4.59 -16.55 -7.87
N THR A 91 5.78 -16.01 -8.14
CA THR A 91 7.06 -16.61 -7.72
C THR A 91 7.53 -16.06 -6.37
N TYR A 92 7.07 -14.87 -6.00
CA TYR A 92 7.32 -14.23 -4.71
C TYR A 92 6.19 -13.26 -4.37
N VAL A 93 5.90 -13.11 -3.08
CA VAL A 93 5.10 -12.00 -2.54
C VAL A 93 5.69 -11.56 -1.21
N ASN A 94 5.66 -10.28 -0.85
CA ASN A 94 6.06 -9.84 0.49
C ASN A 94 4.95 -10.06 1.53
N GLU A 95 5.28 -9.96 2.81
CA GLU A 95 4.33 -10.12 3.92
C GLU A 95 3.17 -9.11 3.84
N ARG A 96 3.47 -7.88 3.39
CA ARG A 96 2.48 -6.82 3.25
C ARG A 96 1.37 -7.18 2.25
N PHE A 97 1.75 -7.71 1.08
CA PHE A 97 0.78 -8.14 0.06
C PHE A 97 -0.08 -9.30 0.56
N ALA A 98 0.54 -10.29 1.20
CA ALA A 98 -0.18 -11.44 1.75
C ALA A 98 -1.18 -11.03 2.85
N THR A 99 -0.73 -10.20 3.80
CA THR A 99 -1.56 -9.69 4.90
C THR A 99 -2.73 -8.84 4.39
N MET A 100 -2.47 -7.98 3.39
CA MET A 100 -3.51 -7.15 2.75
C MET A 100 -4.65 -7.99 2.18
N LEU A 101 -4.33 -9.16 1.60
CA LEU A 101 -5.32 -10.06 1.01
C LEU A 101 -5.85 -11.13 2.00
N GLY A 102 -5.34 -11.16 3.23
CA GLY A 102 -5.73 -12.15 4.25
C GLY A 102 -5.23 -13.57 3.96
N TYR A 103 -4.11 -13.70 3.25
CA TYR A 103 -3.46 -14.97 2.96
C TYR A 103 -2.10 -15.07 3.66
N LYS A 104 -1.54 -16.28 3.70
CA LYS A 104 -0.13 -16.49 4.03
C LYS A 104 0.71 -16.51 2.75
N GLN A 105 1.91 -15.97 2.79
CA GLN A 105 2.82 -15.89 1.63
C GLN A 105 2.98 -17.25 0.94
N GLU A 106 3.18 -18.32 1.71
CA GLU A 106 3.42 -19.68 1.21
C GLU A 106 2.20 -20.28 0.53
N THR A 107 1.00 -19.79 0.85
CA THR A 107 -0.25 -20.23 0.22
C THR A 107 -0.55 -19.49 -1.08
N MET A 108 0.20 -18.42 -1.38
CA MET A 108 0.04 -17.61 -2.58
C MET A 108 1.08 -17.93 -3.64
N VAL A 109 2.33 -18.16 -3.24
CA VAL A 109 3.41 -18.53 -4.16
C VAL A 109 3.05 -19.85 -4.88
N GLY A 110 3.30 -19.89 -6.18
CA GLY A 110 2.93 -21.00 -7.07
C GLY A 110 1.50 -20.96 -7.60
N LYS A 111 0.65 -20.03 -7.14
CA LYS A 111 -0.70 -19.84 -7.68
C LYS A 111 -0.73 -18.77 -8.77
N GLN A 112 -1.79 -18.83 -9.57
CA GLN A 112 -2.04 -17.82 -10.58
C GLN A 112 -2.50 -16.52 -9.92
N ILE A 113 -1.91 -15.38 -10.31
CA ILE A 113 -2.27 -14.05 -9.79
C ILE A 113 -3.77 -13.74 -10.02
N ILE A 114 -4.36 -14.30 -11.08
CA ILE A 114 -5.77 -14.14 -11.42
C ILE A 114 -6.74 -14.84 -10.45
N ASP A 115 -6.24 -15.72 -9.57
CA ASP A 115 -7.05 -16.41 -8.56
C ASP A 115 -7.42 -15.48 -7.39
N PHE A 116 -6.72 -14.35 -7.24
CA PHE A 116 -6.90 -13.38 -6.17
C PHE A 116 -7.73 -12.16 -6.59
N ILE A 117 -8.36 -12.21 -7.76
CA ILE A 117 -9.19 -11.14 -8.32
C ILE A 117 -10.48 -11.71 -8.92
N ASP A 118 -11.52 -10.89 -8.94
CA ASP A 118 -12.80 -11.25 -9.53
C ASP A 118 -12.77 -11.30 -11.06
N SER A 119 -13.85 -11.78 -11.68
CA SER A 119 -13.95 -11.91 -13.13
C SER A 119 -13.84 -10.58 -13.89
N THR A 120 -14.25 -9.47 -13.28
CA THR A 120 -14.27 -8.14 -13.88
C THR A 120 -12.84 -7.62 -14.00
N ASN A 121 -12.07 -7.73 -12.92
CA ASN A 121 -10.69 -7.27 -12.82
C ASN A 121 -9.71 -8.16 -13.61
N ARG A 122 -10.07 -9.42 -13.90
CA ARG A 122 -9.21 -10.35 -14.69
C ARG A 122 -8.81 -9.80 -16.05
N LYS A 123 -9.70 -9.08 -16.74
CA LYS A 123 -9.39 -8.50 -18.06
C LYS A 123 -8.34 -7.38 -17.93
N ILE A 124 -8.50 -6.51 -16.94
CA ILE A 124 -7.58 -5.40 -16.67
C ILE A 124 -6.20 -5.94 -16.32
N LEU A 125 -6.13 -6.92 -15.42
CA LEU A 125 -4.86 -7.52 -15.02
C LEU A 125 -4.15 -8.20 -16.20
N ARG A 126 -4.85 -9.02 -16.98
CA ARG A 126 -4.27 -9.71 -18.15
C ARG A 126 -3.70 -8.75 -19.19
N GLU A 127 -4.43 -7.69 -19.50
CA GLU A 127 -3.96 -6.71 -20.48
C GLU A 127 -2.70 -5.99 -20.00
N ASN A 128 -2.63 -5.62 -18.72
CA ASN A 128 -1.43 -4.99 -18.19
C ASN A 128 -0.24 -5.96 -18.04
N ILE A 129 -0.50 -7.24 -17.73
CA ILE A 129 0.51 -8.30 -17.80
C ILE A 129 1.09 -8.40 -19.22
N ARG A 130 0.23 -8.43 -20.25
CA ARG A 130 0.66 -8.44 -21.66
C ARG A 130 1.53 -7.21 -21.99
N ARG A 131 1.06 -6.00 -21.64
CA ARG A 131 1.81 -4.77 -21.89
C ARG A 131 3.18 -4.76 -21.20
N ARG A 132 3.27 -5.27 -19.96
CA ARG A 132 4.53 -5.43 -19.24
C ARG A 132 5.47 -6.42 -19.93
N SER A 133 4.95 -7.53 -20.45
CA SER A 133 5.75 -8.48 -21.23
C SER A 133 6.30 -7.88 -22.53
N GLU A 134 5.66 -6.83 -23.05
CA GLU A 134 6.13 -6.04 -24.19
C GLU A 134 7.08 -4.90 -23.78
N GLY A 135 7.54 -4.87 -22.53
CA GLY A 135 8.48 -3.88 -21.99
C GLY A 135 7.84 -2.55 -21.60
N GLN A 136 6.50 -2.46 -21.56
CA GLN A 136 5.81 -1.23 -21.17
C GLN A 136 5.62 -1.17 -19.65
N SER A 137 5.99 -0.05 -19.03
CA SER A 137 5.61 0.24 -17.66
C SER A 137 4.12 0.61 -17.59
N THR A 138 3.41 0.06 -16.61
CA THR A 138 1.97 0.24 -16.45
C THR A 138 1.61 0.61 -15.01
N GLN A 139 0.60 1.48 -14.87
CA GLN A 139 -0.02 1.82 -13.60
C GLN A 139 -1.54 1.87 -13.79
N TYR A 140 -2.29 1.15 -12.96
CA TYR A 140 -3.75 1.01 -13.08
C TYR A 140 -4.39 0.68 -11.75
N GLU A 141 -5.68 0.95 -11.64
CA GLU A 141 -6.50 0.54 -10.49
C GLU A 141 -6.92 -0.92 -10.65
N LEU A 142 -6.87 -1.66 -9.55
CA LEU A 142 -7.23 -3.07 -9.49
C LEU A 142 -7.84 -3.39 -8.12
N GLU A 143 -8.97 -4.09 -8.13
CA GLU A 143 -9.59 -4.61 -6.91
C GLU A 143 -9.20 -6.07 -6.70
N TRP A 144 -8.64 -6.35 -5.52
CA TRP A 144 -8.29 -7.70 -5.10
C TRP A 144 -9.38 -8.30 -4.23
N THR A 145 -9.59 -9.61 -4.39
CA THR A 145 -10.50 -10.37 -3.55
C THR A 145 -9.72 -11.03 -2.41
N LYS A 146 -9.96 -10.56 -1.18
CA LYS A 146 -9.44 -11.16 0.05
C LYS A 146 -9.95 -12.59 0.21
N LYS A 147 -9.28 -13.36 1.08
CA LYS A 147 -9.73 -14.72 1.47
C LYS A 147 -11.16 -14.76 2.01
N ASN A 148 -11.62 -13.69 2.66
CA ASN A 148 -12.98 -13.57 3.20
C ASN A 148 -14.01 -13.07 2.16
N GLY A 149 -13.61 -12.81 0.91
CA GLY A 149 -14.46 -12.30 -0.17
C GLY A 149 -14.58 -10.78 -0.25
N GLU A 150 -14.01 -10.02 0.69
CA GLU A 150 -14.00 -8.56 0.67
C GLU A 150 -13.07 -8.04 -0.45
N GLN A 151 -13.46 -6.94 -1.10
CA GLN A 151 -12.65 -6.30 -2.13
C GLN A 151 -11.68 -5.28 -1.52
N VAL A 152 -10.47 -5.24 -2.05
CA VAL A 152 -9.42 -4.29 -1.66
C VAL A 152 -9.01 -3.49 -2.88
N PRO A 153 -9.39 -2.20 -2.96
CA PRO A 153 -8.96 -1.35 -4.06
C PRO A 153 -7.48 -1.03 -3.93
N THR A 154 -6.76 -1.17 -5.04
CA THR A 154 -5.32 -0.89 -5.10
C THR A 154 -4.92 -0.17 -6.36
N ILE A 155 -3.79 0.52 -6.28
CA ILE A 155 -3.05 0.98 -7.46
C ILE A 155 -1.93 -0.02 -7.72
N ALA A 156 -2.05 -0.78 -8.80
CA ALA A 156 -1.02 -1.68 -9.28
C ALA A 156 -0.03 -0.93 -10.19
N SER A 157 1.27 -1.17 -10.01
CA SER A 157 2.33 -0.59 -10.84
C SER A 157 3.42 -1.62 -11.13
N GLY A 158 4.11 -1.48 -12.27
CA GLY A 158 5.14 -2.42 -12.73
C GLY A 158 5.48 -2.20 -14.18
#